data_AF-A0A9E5PDM6-F1
#
_entry.id   AF-A0A9E5PDM6-F1
#
_cell.length_a   1.000
_cell.length_b   1.000
_cell.length_c   1.000
_cell.angle_alpha   90.00
_cell.angle_beta   90.00
_cell.angle_gamma   90.00
#
_symmetry.space_group_name_H-M   'P 1'
#
loop_
_entity.id
_entity.type
_entity.pdbx_description
1 polymer ?
#
loop_
_entity_poly.entity_id
_entity_poly.type
_entity_poly.pdbx_seq_one_letter_code
_entity_poly.pdbx_strand_id
1 'polypeptide(L)'
;MEIDPLRRTWPERVGRALLYPYFAVAHRLEWWGVERVPAQGPAILAANHQSFLDPPAIGLAVNRRIVFLAARFYYSLPVLG
;
A
#
# COMPACT_ATOMS: atom_id res chain seq x y z
N MET A 1 12.37 -17.44 0.12
CA MET A 1 11.95 -16.55 -0.99
C MET A 1 12.35 -15.14 -0.59
N GLU A 2 13.43 -14.62 -1.17
CA GLU A 2 13.91 -13.27 -0.87
C GLU A 2 12.95 -12.27 -1.51
N ILE A 3 12.19 -11.54 -0.68
CA ILE A 3 11.27 -10.51 -1.15
C ILE A 3 12.11 -9.26 -1.40
N ASP A 4 12.44 -8.98 -2.66
CA ASP A 4 13.01 -7.68 -3.02
C ASP A 4 11.98 -6.58 -2.67
N PRO A 5 12.27 -5.70 -1.69
CA PRO A 5 11.30 -4.72 -1.20
C PRO A 5 11.05 -3.60 -2.22
N LEU A 6 11.88 -3.46 -3.25
CA LEU A 6 11.80 -2.40 -4.26
C LEU A 6 11.23 -2.90 -5.58
N ARG A 7 11.25 -4.21 -5.83
CA ARG A 7 10.74 -4.80 -7.08
C ARG A 7 9.22 -4.89 -7.09
N ARG A 8 8.60 -4.00 -7.88
CA ARG A 8 7.17 -4.04 -8.16
C ARG A 8 6.79 -5.05 -9.24
N THR A 9 5.74 -5.81 -8.96
CA THR A 9 5.10 -6.75 -9.89
C THR A 9 4.17 -6.04 -10.88
N TRP A 10 3.80 -6.70 -11.98
CA TRP A 10 2.88 -6.11 -12.96
C TRP A 10 1.49 -5.78 -12.38
N PRO A 11 0.87 -6.58 -11.49
CA PRO A 11 -0.43 -6.24 -10.91
C PRO A 11 -0.35 -4.99 -10.05
N GLU A 12 0.74 -4.81 -9.29
CA GLU A 12 0.96 -3.61 -8.48
C GLU A 12 1.08 -2.35 -9.35
N ARG A 13 1.70 -2.46 -10.52
CA ARG A 13 1.81 -1.34 -11.48
C ARG A 13 0.46 -0.96 -12.06
N VAL A 14 -0.33 -1.96 -12.49
CA VAL A 14 -1.70 -1.74 -13.00
C VAL A 14 -2.59 -1.17 -11.91
N GLY A 15 -2.57 -1.76 -10.71
CA GLY A 15 -3.31 -1.28 -9.55
C GLY A 15 -2.96 0.17 -9.22
N ARG A 16 -1.66 0.53 -9.21
CA ARG A 16 -1.22 1.93 -9.05
C ARG A 16 -1.80 2.85 -10.13
N ALA A 17 -1.72 2.44 -11.39
CA ALA A 17 -2.20 3.25 -12.51
C ALA A 17 -3.72 3.52 -12.43
N LEU A 18 -4.49 2.58 -11.88
CA LEU A 18 -5.94 2.73 -11.70
C LEU A 18 -6.31 3.48 -10.40
N LEU A 19 -5.63 3.17 -9.29
CA LEU A 19 -5.96 3.74 -7.98
C LEU A 19 -5.47 5.18 -7.84
N TYR A 20 -4.31 5.53 -8.41
CA TYR A 20 -3.78 6.89 -8.32
C TYR A 20 -4.75 7.97 -8.82
N PRO A 21 -5.31 7.90 -10.05
CA PRO A 21 -6.28 8.90 -10.51
C PRO A 21 -7.56 8.88 -9.67
N TYR A 22 -8.01 7.72 -9.20
CA TYR A 22 -9.16 7.62 -8.30
C TYR A 22 -8.92 8.43 -7.01
N PHE A 23 -7.78 8.24 -6.34
CA PHE A 23 -7.46 8.97 -5.11
C PHE A 23 -7.17 10.46 -5.35
N ALA A 24 -6.55 10.80 -6.48
CA ALA A 24 -6.29 12.19 -6.83
C ALA A 24 -7.59 12.98 -7.07
N VAL A 25 -8.58 12.38 -7.73
CA VAL A 25 -9.84 13.07 -8.09
C VAL A 25 -10.88 12.98 -6.98
N ALA A 26 -11.14 11.79 -6.45
CA ALA A 26 -12.24 11.57 -5.50
C ALA A 26 -11.88 11.97 -4.07
N HIS A 27 -10.60 11.87 -3.70
CA HIS A 27 -10.14 12.07 -2.32
C HIS A 27 -9.13 13.21 -2.17
N ARG A 28 -8.64 13.79 -3.27
CA ARG A 28 -7.61 14.85 -3.28
C ARG A 28 -6.43 14.48 -2.39
N LEU A 29 -6.01 13.22 -2.48
CA LEU A 29 -5.03 12.65 -1.56
C LEU A 29 -3.66 13.32 -1.75
N GLU A 30 -3.07 13.79 -0.65
CA GLU A 30 -1.73 14.36 -0.61
C GLU A 30 -0.82 13.55 0.32
N TRP A 31 0.47 13.50 0.01
CA TRP A 31 1.47 12.80 0.82
C TRP A 31 2.65 13.71 1.12
N TRP A 32 3.12 13.62 2.36
CA TRP A 32 4.24 14.42 2.86
C TRP A 32 5.22 13.52 3.60
N GLY A 33 6.52 13.76 3.45
CA GLY A 33 7.52 13.01 4.20
C GLY A 33 7.75 11.56 3.74
N VAL A 34 7.28 11.19 2.55
CA VAL A 34 7.43 9.84 1.99
C VAL A 34 8.90 9.43 1.81
N GLU A 35 9.79 10.40 1.63
CA GLU A 35 11.24 10.23 1.56
C GLU A 35 11.86 9.77 2.89
N ARG A 36 11.16 9.92 4.02
CA ARG A 36 11.62 9.47 5.34
C ARG A 36 11.40 7.99 5.57
N VAL A 37 10.64 7.32 4.69
CA VAL A 37 10.43 5.88 4.78
C VAL A 37 11.74 5.17 4.45
N PRO A 38 12.26 4.29 5.33
CA PRO A 38 13.52 3.59 5.07
C PRO A 38 13.47 2.84 3.74
N ALA A 39 14.42 3.12 2.84
CA ALA A 39 14.49 2.49 1.52
C ALA A 39 14.84 0.99 1.59
N GLN A 40 15.58 0.58 2.62
CA GLN A 40 16.04 -0.79 2.83
C GLN A 40 15.93 -1.16 4.32
N GLY A 41 16.04 -2.45 4.61
CA GLY A 41 15.95 -2.97 5.97
C GLY A 41 14.51 -3.09 6.51
N PRO A 42 14.35 -3.72 7.69
CA PRO A 42 13.05 -3.91 8.32
C PRO A 42 12.48 -2.58 8.85
N ALA A 43 11.18 -2.40 8.69
CA ALA A 43 10.45 -1.24 9.22
C ALA A 43 9.00 -1.65 9.51
N ILE A 44 8.40 -1.03 10.52
CA ILE A 44 6.95 -1.11 10.79
C ILE A 44 6.36 0.25 10.47
N LEU A 45 5.40 0.28 9.55
CA LEU A 45 4.60 1.46 9.27
C LEU A 45 3.34 1.39 10.15
N ALA A 46 3.28 2.26 11.16
CA ALA A 46 2.10 2.44 11.98
C ALA A 46 1.28 3.62 11.44
N ALA A 47 0.03 3.36 11.08
CA ALA A 47 -0.92 4.36 10.63
C ALA A 47 -2.19 4.29 11.46
N ASN A 48 -2.86 5.43 11.62
CA ASN A 48 -4.24 5.44 12.06
C ASN A 48 -5.11 4.68 11.04
N HIS A 49 -6.12 3.94 11.53
CA HIS A 49 -7.03 3.20 10.67
C HIS A 49 -8.42 3.85 10.71
N GLN A 50 -8.69 4.73 9.73
CA GLN A 50 -9.95 5.48 9.63
C GLN A 50 -10.87 4.91 8.55
N SER A 51 -10.34 4.20 7.55
CA SER A 51 -11.14 3.72 6.43
C SER A 51 -10.61 2.43 5.82
N PHE A 52 -11.47 1.71 5.10
CA PHE A 52 -11.03 0.57 4.26
C PHE A 52 -10.12 0.99 3.10
N LEU A 53 -10.02 2.29 2.81
CA LEU A 53 -9.15 2.84 1.78
C LEU A 53 -7.72 3.08 2.27
N ASP A 54 -7.43 2.89 3.55
CA ASP A 54 -6.11 3.18 4.11
C ASP A 54 -5.01 2.29 3.48
N PRO A 55 -5.19 0.96 3.34
CA PRO A 55 -4.16 0.12 2.70
C PRO A 55 -3.81 0.55 1.26
N PRO A 56 -4.76 0.77 0.34
CA PRO A 56 -4.40 1.25 -1.00
C PRO A 56 -3.83 2.67 -0.97
N ALA A 57 -4.35 3.59 -0.16
CA ALA A 57 -3.81 4.96 -0.06
C ALA A 57 -2.35 4.97 0.41
N ILE A 58 -2.01 4.19 1.44
CA ILE A 58 -0.64 4.06 1.96
C ILE A 58 0.25 3.33 0.95
N GLY A 59 -0.26 2.26 0.32
CA GLY A 59 0.47 1.50 -0.69
C GLY A 59 0.80 2.30 -1.95
N LEU A 60 -0.01 3.31 -2.29
CA LEU A 60 0.29 4.27 -3.35
C LEU A 60 1.41 5.24 -2.97
N ALA A 61 1.43 5.72 -1.72
CA ALA A 61 2.38 6.70 -1.22
C ALA A 61 3.81 6.15 -1.09
N VAL A 62 3.93 4.92 -0.59
CA VAL A 62 5.22 4.37 -0.16
C VAL A 62 5.94 3.68 -1.32
N ASN A 63 7.24 3.98 -1.46
CA ASN A 63 8.05 3.46 -2.56
C ASN A 63 8.68 2.07 -2.32
N ARG A 64 8.09 1.24 -1.45
CA ARG A 64 8.52 -0.13 -1.14
C ARG A 64 7.31 -1.02 -0.93
N ARG A 65 7.50 -2.33 -1.06
CA ARG A 65 6.46 -3.31 -0.74
C ARG A 65 6.10 -3.25 0.74
N ILE A 66 4.80 -3.21 1.01
CA ILE A 66 4.23 -3.25 2.36
C ILE A 66 3.47 -4.58 2.50
N VAL A 67 3.63 -5.22 3.65
CA VAL A 67 2.79 -6.35 4.05
C VAL A 67 1.83 -5.83 5.13
N PHE A 68 0.55 -5.76 4.80
CA PHE A 68 -0.47 -5.29 5.74
C PHE A 68 -0.90 -6.43 6.66
N LEU A 69 -1.09 -6.10 7.93
CA LEU A 69 -1.74 -7.01 8.87
C LEU A 69 -3.25 -6.96 8.62
N ALA A 70 -3.84 -8.12 8.37
CA ALA A 70 -5.27 -8.28 8.18
C ALA A 70 -5.82 -9.34 9.13
N ALA A 71 -7.03 -9.12 9.63
CA ALA A 71 -7.74 -10.10 10.45
C ALA A 71 -7.99 -11.40 9.65
N ARG A 72 -8.02 -12.54 10.36
CA ARG A 72 -8.08 -13.87 9.74
C ARG A 72 -9.24 -14.05 8.74
N PHE A 73 -10.39 -13.44 9.01
CA PHE A 73 -11.58 -13.60 8.15
C PHE A 73 -11.38 -13.01 6.74
N TYR A 74 -10.49 -12.04 6.56
CA TYR A 74 -10.23 -11.48 5.23
C TYR A 74 -9.66 -12.52 4.27
N TYR A 75 -8.89 -13.49 4.79
CA TYR A 75 -8.32 -14.59 3.99
C TYR A 75 -9.35 -15.64 3.55
N SER A 76 -10.58 -15.58 4.06
CA SER A 76 -11.68 -16.43 3.57
C SER A 76 -12.54 -15.77 2.49
N LEU A 77 -12.27 -14.50 2.13
CA LEU A 77 -13.01 -13.80 1.09
C LEU A 77 -12.39 -14.07 -0.28
N PRO A 78 -13.15 -14.46 -1.32
CA PRO A 78 -12.61 -14.92 -2.62
C PRO A 78 -11.71 -13.93 -3.38
N VAL A 79 -11.79 -12.65 -3.04
CA VAL A 79 -11.06 -11.56 -3.71
C VAL A 79 -9.91 -11.03 -2.86
N LEU A 80 -9.97 -11.18 -1.53
CA LEU A 80 -8.98 -10.65 -0.58
C LEU A 80 -8.08 -11.74 0.02
N GLY A 81 -8.48 -13.01 -0.09
CA GLY A 81 -7.75 -14.20 0.34
C GLY A 81 -7.27 -15.03 -0.84
#